data_AF-A0A817H5W8-F1
#
_entry.id   AF-A0A817H5W8-F1
#
_cell.length_a   1.000
_cell.length_b   1.000
_cell.length_c   1.000
_cell.angle_alpha   90.00
_cell.angle_beta   90.00
_cell.angle_gamma   90.00
#
_symmetry.space_group_name_H-M   'P 1'
#
loop_
_entity.id
_entity.type
_entity.pdbx_description
1 polymer ?
#
loop_
_entity_poly.entity_id
_entity_poly.type
_entity_poly.pdbx_seq_one_letter_code
_entity_poly.pdbx_strand_id
1 'polypeptide(L)'
;MSNGQVERFNSTFCDQLKKYYHDNVNDWDIYLQSIVWAYNSSIHSVTGFIPYELAFNRRLISPFKFLSSKIVMLKPHDYWEKANKFKQVAIHAAQFNIKQQQQLSKRRYDKGRANPIYTLDDMV
;
A
#
# COMPACT_ATOMS: atom_id res chain seq x y z
N MET A 1 -2.53 4.53 18.08
CA MET A 1 -1.52 5.39 17.41
C MET A 1 -1.51 5.04 15.92
N SER A 2 -2.13 5.88 15.07
CA SER A 2 -2.45 5.55 13.67
C SER A 2 -1.86 6.51 12.62
N ASN A 3 -0.96 7.43 13.01
CA ASN A 3 -0.47 8.48 12.08
C ASN A 3 0.75 8.05 11.24
N GLY A 4 1.61 7.17 11.75
CA GLY A 4 2.86 6.82 11.06
C GLY A 4 2.69 6.10 9.71
N GLN A 5 1.58 5.39 9.49
CA GLN A 5 1.29 4.78 8.18
C GLN A 5 0.90 5.82 7.13
N VAL A 6 0.08 6.80 7.53
CA VAL A 6 -0.32 7.93 6.68
C VAL A 6 0.89 8.81 6.37
N GLU A 7 1.73 9.10 7.37
CA GLU A 7 2.96 9.87 7.19
C GLU A 7 3.94 9.19 6.23
N ARG A 8 4.12 7.86 6.34
CA ARG A 8 5.00 7.10 5.43
C ARG A 8 4.44 7.07 3.99
N PHE A 9 3.12 6.93 3.85
CA PHE A 9 2.47 7.04 2.55
C PHE A 9 2.69 8.44 1.95
N ASN A 10 2.40 9.50 2.71
CA ASN A 10 2.58 10.89 2.29
C ASN A 10 4.05 11.18 1.92
N SER A 11 5.02 10.66 2.69
CA SER A 11 6.43 10.80 2.36
C SER A 11 6.76 10.15 1.01
N THR A 12 6.33 8.91 0.79
CA THR A 12 6.56 8.19 -0.47
C THR A 12 5.90 8.92 -1.64
N PHE A 13 4.69 9.42 -1.44
CA PHE A 13 3.93 10.18 -2.40
C PHE A 13 4.63 11.49 -2.77
N CYS A 14 5.10 12.26 -1.78
CA CYS A 14 5.89 13.46 -2.00
C CYS A 14 7.20 13.15 -2.75
N ASP A 15 7.88 12.05 -2.43
CA ASP A 15 9.11 11.65 -3.12
C ASP A 15 8.86 11.22 -4.57
N GLN A 16 7.69 10.68 -4.88
CA GLN A 16 7.26 10.42 -6.26
C GLN A 16 6.97 11.73 -7.01
N LEU A 17 6.29 12.69 -6.38
CA LEU A 17 6.02 14.01 -6.97
C LEU A 17 7.32 14.79 -7.27
N LYS A 18 8.29 14.76 -6.35
CA LYS A 18 9.59 15.43 -6.53
C LYS A 18 10.31 15.02 -7.81
N LYS A 19 10.09 13.80 -8.33
CA LYS A 19 10.69 13.33 -9.58
C LYS A 19 10.18 14.08 -10.81
N TYR A 20 8.96 14.59 -10.76
CA TYR A 20 8.32 15.35 -11.83
C TYR A 20 8.42 16.87 -11.62
N TYR A 21 8.90 17.30 -10.45
CA TYR A 21 9.03 18.70 -10.05
C TYR A 21 10.06 19.50 -10.88
N HIS A 22 10.97 18.82 -11.59
CA HIS A 22 11.99 19.47 -12.42
C HIS A 22 11.42 20.16 -13.66
N ASP A 23 10.27 19.71 -14.18
CA ASP A 23 9.75 20.19 -15.47
C ASP A 23 8.85 21.44 -15.32
N ASN A 24 8.01 21.51 -14.28
CA ASN A 24 7.22 22.68 -13.89
C ASN A 24 6.63 22.50 -12.49
N VAL A 25 6.85 23.47 -11.60
CA VAL A 25 6.40 23.42 -10.18
C VAL A 25 4.87 23.44 -10.03
N ASN A 26 4.15 23.98 -11.01
CA ASN A 26 2.70 24.19 -10.93
C ASN A 26 1.86 23.02 -11.45
N ASP A 27 2.48 22.00 -12.06
CA ASP A 27 1.78 20.92 -12.78
C ASP A 27 1.62 19.64 -11.91
N TRP A 28 1.78 19.76 -10.59
CA TRP A 28 1.77 18.61 -9.67
C TRP A 28 0.45 17.82 -9.71
N ASP A 29 -0.66 18.49 -10.01
CA ASP A 29 -2.00 17.94 -10.14
C ASP A 29 -2.14 17.04 -11.38
N ILE A 30 -1.44 17.37 -12.46
CA ILE A 30 -1.37 16.54 -13.68
C ILE A 30 -0.75 15.17 -13.37
N TYR A 31 0.29 15.15 -12.53
CA TYR A 31 0.99 13.92 -12.15
C TYR A 31 0.29 13.11 -11.07
N LEU A 32 -0.69 13.70 -10.37
CA LEU A 32 -1.43 13.05 -9.27
C LEU A 32 -2.03 11.71 -9.70
N GLN A 33 -2.73 11.70 -10.84
CA GLN A 33 -3.40 10.50 -11.35
C GLN A 33 -2.40 9.38 -11.65
N SER A 34 -1.25 9.72 -12.23
CA SER A 34 -0.17 8.79 -12.58
C SER A 34 0.46 8.18 -11.32
N ILE A 35 0.68 8.99 -10.29
CA ILE A 35 1.26 8.53 -9.01
C ILE A 35 0.28 7.63 -8.27
N VAL A 36 -1.00 8.02 -8.19
CA VAL A 36 -2.07 7.20 -7.59
C VAL A 36 -2.19 5.87 -8.32
N TRP A 37 -2.11 5.88 -9.66
CA TRP A 37 -2.09 4.65 -10.45
C TRP A 37 -0.87 3.79 -10.13
N ALA A 38 0.34 4.36 -10.09
CA ALA A 38 1.57 3.65 -9.78
C ALA A 38 1.50 2.99 -8.40
N TYR A 39 0.99 3.69 -7.39
CA TYR A 39 0.77 3.14 -6.05
C TYR A 39 -0.26 2.00 -6.07
N ASN A 40 -1.41 2.20 -6.72
CA ASN A 40 -2.49 1.23 -6.76
C ASN A 40 -2.19 0.00 -7.63
N SER A 41 -1.20 0.07 -8.51
CA SER A 41 -0.83 -1.01 -9.44
C SER A 41 0.47 -1.73 -9.09
N SER A 42 1.24 -1.21 -8.12
CA SER A 42 2.51 -1.80 -7.69
C SER A 42 2.34 -2.63 -6.43
N ILE A 43 3.21 -3.62 -6.22
CA ILE A 43 3.22 -4.44 -5.01
C ILE A 43 3.62 -3.55 -3.82
N HIS A 44 2.76 -3.47 -2.81
CA HIS A 44 3.05 -2.72 -1.59
C HIS A 44 3.92 -3.54 -0.63
N SER A 45 5.03 -2.98 -0.18
CA SER A 45 6.10 -3.70 0.55
C SER A 45 5.65 -4.34 1.86
N VAL A 46 4.66 -3.74 2.55
CA VAL A 46 4.15 -4.26 3.83
C VAL A 46 3.16 -5.39 3.62
N THR A 47 2.28 -5.27 2.62
CA THR A 47 1.23 -6.27 2.39
C THR A 47 1.73 -7.41 1.52
N GLY A 48 2.69 -7.15 0.63
CA GLY A 48 3.12 -8.09 -0.41
C GLY A 48 2.13 -8.20 -1.58
N PHE A 49 1.12 -7.33 -1.63
CA PHE A 49 0.06 -7.35 -2.64
C PHE A 49 -0.13 -5.96 -3.25
N ILE A 50 -0.73 -5.95 -4.43
CA ILE A 50 -1.15 -4.72 -5.11
C ILE A 50 -2.36 -4.12 -4.35
N PRO A 51 -2.32 -2.82 -3.95
CA PRO A 51 -3.40 -2.20 -3.17
C PRO A 51 -4.77 -2.28 -3.84
N TYR A 52 -4.83 -2.07 -5.16
CA TYR A 52 -6.07 -2.21 -5.93
C TYR A 52 -6.67 -3.61 -5.78
N GLU A 53 -5.84 -4.65 -5.86
CA GLU A 53 -6.33 -6.02 -5.78
C GLU A 53 -6.92 -6.34 -4.41
N LEU A 54 -6.29 -5.85 -3.34
CA LEU A 54 -6.81 -6.01 -1.97
C LEU A 54 -8.09 -5.21 -1.74
N ALA A 55 -8.18 -3.98 -2.27
CA ALA A 55 -9.34 -3.11 -2.08
C ALA A 55 -10.57 -3.62 -2.83
N PHE A 56 -10.40 -4.05 -4.08
CA PHE A 56 -11.52 -4.42 -4.96
C PHE A 56 -11.74 -5.94 -5.08
N ASN A 57 -10.88 -6.78 -4.48
CA ASN A 57 -10.90 -8.25 -4.63
C ASN A 57 -10.88 -8.71 -6.09
N ARG A 58 -10.23 -7.93 -6.95
CA ARG A 58 -10.10 -8.18 -8.39
C ARG A 58 -8.65 -8.12 -8.79
N ARG A 59 -8.24 -9.00 -9.68
CA ARG A 59 -6.94 -8.85 -10.33
C ARG A 59 -6.91 -7.55 -11.12
N LEU A 60 -5.81 -6.81 -10.99
CA LEU A 60 -5.61 -5.62 -11.78
C LEU A 60 -5.37 -6.04 -13.24
N ILE A 61 -6.16 -5.47 -14.14
CA ILE A 61 -5.94 -5.59 -15.57
C ILE A 61 -5.26 -4.30 -16.00
N SER A 62 -3.94 -4.35 -16.15
CA SER A 62 -3.17 -3.21 -16.62
C SER A 62 -3.50 -2.93 -18.10
N PRO A 63 -3.74 -1.66 -18.50
CA PRO A 63 -3.91 -1.28 -19.91
C PRO A 63 -2.73 -1.74 -20.77
N PHE A 64 -1.52 -1.77 -20.19
CA PHE A 64 -0.29 -2.21 -20.86
C PHE A 64 -0.21 -3.74 -21.04
N LYS A 65 -1.05 -4.51 -20.36
CA LYS A 65 -1.12 -5.98 -20.49
C LYS A 65 -1.86 -6.42 -21.77
N PHE A 66 -2.58 -5.49 -22.42
CA PHE A 66 -3.45 -5.78 -23.57
C PHE A 66 -2.71 -6.06 -24.88
N LEU A 67 -1.40 -5.88 -24.93
CA LEU A 67 -0.59 -6.25 -26.10
C LEU A 67 -0.45 -7.77 -26.30
N SER A 68 -0.93 -8.59 -25.35
CA SER A 68 -0.87 -10.05 -25.45
C SER A 68 -2.21 -10.71 -25.09
N SER A 69 -2.91 -11.14 -26.13
CA SER A 69 -3.86 -12.27 -26.21
C SER A 69 -5.34 -12.09 -25.79
N LYS A 70 -6.18 -12.73 -26.63
CA LYS A 70 -7.64 -12.98 -26.58
C LYS A 70 -8.37 -12.55 -25.30
N ILE A 71 -9.35 -11.66 -25.46
CA ILE A 71 -10.38 -11.37 -24.46
C ILE A 71 -11.17 -12.67 -24.20
N VAL A 72 -10.83 -13.40 -23.13
CA VAL A 72 -11.68 -14.47 -22.62
C VAL A 72 -12.78 -13.81 -21.78
N MET A 73 -13.97 -13.68 -22.36
CA MET A 73 -15.15 -13.28 -21.61
C MET A 73 -15.50 -14.40 -20.63
N LEU A 74 -15.13 -14.23 -19.35
CA LEU A 74 -15.55 -15.13 -18.28
C LEU A 74 -17.07 -15.02 -18.10
N LYS A 75 -17.76 -16.15 -17.89
CA LYS A 75 -19.19 -16.12 -17.57
C LYS A 75 -19.38 -15.38 -16.23
N PRO A 76 -20.47 -14.60 -16.04
CA PRO A 76 -20.67 -13.78 -14.85
C PRO A 76 -20.55 -14.53 -13.51
N HIS A 77 -20.92 -15.82 -13.48
CA HIS A 77 -20.85 -16.65 -12.28
C HIS A 77 -19.40 -17.04 -11.89
N ASP A 78 -18.52 -17.30 -12.87
CA ASP A 78 -17.13 -17.72 -12.62
C ASP A 78 -16.29 -16.61 -11.97
N TYR A 79 -16.75 -15.37 -12.11
CA TYR A 79 -16.08 -14.19 -11.60
C TYR A 79 -16.20 -14.06 -10.08
N TRP A 80 -17.38 -14.30 -9.50
CA TRP A 80 -17.59 -14.17 -8.05
C TRP A 80 -16.82 -15.24 -7.27
N GLU A 81 -16.81 -16.49 -7.76
CA GLU A 81 -16.08 -17.58 -7.12
C GLU A 81 -14.56 -17.34 -7.14
N LYS A 82 -14.01 -16.87 -8.27
CA LYS A 82 -12.60 -16.49 -8.37
C LYS A 82 -12.26 -15.31 -7.47
N ALA A 83 -13.12 -14.29 -7.41
CA ALA A 83 -12.94 -13.13 -6.54
C ALA A 83 -12.94 -13.53 -5.06
N ASN A 84 -13.84 -14.41 -4.64
CA ASN A 84 -13.90 -14.90 -3.25
C ASN A 84 -12.70 -15.77 -2.87
N LYS A 85 -12.27 -16.67 -3.75
CA LYS A 85 -11.04 -17.46 -3.52
C LYS A 85 -9.82 -16.55 -3.38
N PHE A 86 -9.69 -15.56 -4.27
CA PHE A 86 -8.63 -14.57 -4.20
C PHE A 86 -8.69 -13.77 -2.88
N LYS A 87 -9.88 -13.25 -2.53
CA LYS A 87 -10.12 -12.49 -1.30
C LYS A 87 -9.64 -13.25 -0.07
N GLN A 88 -10.04 -14.51 0.10
CA GLN A 88 -9.69 -15.29 1.28
C GLN A 88 -8.18 -15.46 1.45
N VAL A 89 -7.47 -15.82 0.36
CA VAL A 89 -6.02 -16.06 0.42
C VAL A 89 -5.25 -14.74 0.55
N ALA A 90 -5.56 -13.75 -0.28
CA ALA A 90 -4.82 -12.50 -0.36
C ALA A 90 -5.01 -11.64 0.89
N ILE A 91 -6.24 -11.51 1.41
CA ILE A 91 -6.49 -10.74 2.63
C ILE A 91 -5.81 -11.41 3.82
N HIS A 92 -5.94 -12.73 3.98
CA HIS A 92 -5.33 -13.42 5.11
C HIS A 92 -3.80 -13.29 5.09
N ALA A 93 -3.18 -13.49 3.92
CA ALA A 93 -1.74 -13.30 3.75
C ALA A 93 -1.32 -11.84 4.00
N ALA A 94 -2.06 -10.86 3.48
CA ALA A 94 -1.77 -9.44 3.71
C ALA A 94 -1.87 -9.06 5.19
N GLN A 95 -2.89 -9.55 5.90
CA GLN A 95 -3.05 -9.33 7.34
C GLN A 95 -1.90 -9.94 8.14
N PHE A 96 -1.49 -11.17 7.77
CA PHE A 96 -0.32 -11.80 8.38
C PHE A 96 0.94 -10.95 8.18
N ASN A 97 1.20 -10.50 6.95
CA ASN A 97 2.37 -9.68 6.62
C ASN A 97 2.36 -8.35 7.38
N ILE A 98 1.22 -7.66 7.42
CA ILE A 98 1.03 -6.43 8.20
C ILE A 98 1.38 -6.67 9.67
N LYS A 99 0.85 -7.74 10.28
CA LYS A 99 1.07 -8.06 11.69
C LYS A 99 2.56 -8.33 11.98
N GLN A 100 3.24 -9.09 11.12
CA GLN A 100 4.67 -9.33 11.24
C GLN A 100 5.46 -8.03 11.13
N GLN A 101 5.14 -7.18 10.15
CA GLN A 101 5.83 -5.92 9.96
C GLN A 101 5.60 -4.94 11.11
N GLN A 102 4.40 -4.92 11.70
CA GLN A 102 4.10 -4.13 12.90
C GLN A 102 4.94 -4.59 14.10
N GLN A 103 5.08 -5.90 14.32
CA GLN A 103 5.93 -6.44 15.38
C GLN A 103 7.41 -6.06 15.18
N LEU A 104 7.92 -6.19 13.96
CA LEU A 104 9.29 -5.78 13.64
C LEU A 104 9.51 -4.28 13.85
N SER A 105 8.56 -3.46 13.42
CA SER A 105 8.62 -2.00 13.60
C SER A 105 8.61 -1.63 15.08
N LYS A 106 7.76 -2.27 15.88
CA LYS A 106 7.74 -2.12 17.35
C LYS A 106 9.08 -2.50 17.97
N ARG A 107 9.63 -3.67 17.64
CA ARG A 107 10.95 -4.11 18.17
C ARG A 107 12.06 -3.13 17.82
N ARG A 108 12.06 -2.57 16.61
CA ARG A 108 13.06 -1.55 16.21
C ARG A 108 12.88 -0.25 16.98
N TYR A 109 11.63 0.18 17.18
CA TYR A 109 11.32 1.39 17.92
C TYR A 109 11.67 1.27 19.41
N ASP A 110 11.41 0.10 19.99
CA ASP A 110 11.73 -0.19 21.40
C ASP A 110 13.25 -0.40 21.62
N LYS A 111 14.00 -0.75 20.57
CA LYS A 111 15.45 -0.97 20.66
C LYS A 111 16.20 0.35 20.89
N GLY A 112 16.79 0.49 22.07
CA GLY A 112 17.58 1.67 22.46
C GLY A 112 16.76 2.79 23.10
N ARG A 113 15.47 2.56 23.37
CA ARG A 113 14.65 3.48 24.15
C ARG A 113 14.94 3.24 25.64
N ALA A 114 15.33 4.29 26.37
CA ALA A 114 15.25 4.26 27.81
C ALA A 114 13.79 4.06 28.19
N ASN A 115 13.51 3.24 29.20
CA ASN A 115 12.21 3.18 29.88
C ASN A 115 12.32 4.05 31.15
N PRO A 116 12.31 5.38 31.04
CA PRO A 116 12.26 6.22 32.22
C PRO A 116 10.96 5.90 32.97
N ILE A 117 11.12 5.56 34.24
CA ILE A 117 10.02 5.47 35.19
C ILE A 117 9.76 6.90 35.62
N TYR A 118 8.70 7.50 35.11
CA TYR A 118 8.30 8.84 35.52
C TYR A 118 7.60 8.76 36.87
N THR A 119 8.14 9.46 37.86
CA THR A 119 7.41 9.70 39.11
C THR A 119 6.57 10.96 38.95
N LEU A 120 5.48 11.07 39.71
CA LEU A 120 4.48 12.14 39.63
C LEU A 120 5.03 13.57 39.84
N ASP A 121 6.33 13.70 40.12
CA ASP A 121 7.03 14.95 40.43
C ASP A 121 8.09 15.33 39.37
N ASP A 122 8.23 14.55 38.30
CA ASP A 122 9.10 14.90 37.17
C ASP A 122 8.44 16.01 36.35
N MET A 123 8.87 17.27 36.54
CA MET A 123 8.49 18.38 35.67
C MET A 123 9.22 18.27 34.32
N VAL A 124 8.42 18.34 33.24
CA VAL A 124 8.83 18.29 31.83
C VAL A 124 9.58 19.56 31.42
#